data_AF-W1DJQ6-F1
#
_entry.id   AF-W1DJQ6-F1
#
_cell.length_a   1.000
_cell.length_b   1.000
_cell.length_c   1.000
_cell.angle_alpha   90.00
_cell.angle_beta   90.00
_cell.angle_gamma   90.00
#
_symmetry.space_group_name_H-M   'P 1'
#
loop_
_entity.id
_entity.type
_entity.pdbx_description
1 polymer ?
#
loop_
_entity_poly.entity_id
_entity_poly.type
_entity_poly.pdbx_seq_one_letter_code
_entity_poly.pdbx_strand_id
1 'polypeptide(L)' 'MLPDSRTDQGQAEQLGVKFFPAMMLVNPKSGQVKPLSYGFISQDDLAKQFLYVSSDFKPNF' A
#
# COMPACT_ATOMS: atom_id res chain seq x y z
N MET A 1 14.82 -3.53 12.53
CA MET A 1 14.09 -2.50 11.76
C MET A 1 14.45 -2.67 10.30
N LEU A 2 13.51 -2.45 9.38
CA LEU A 2 13.81 -2.51 7.94
C LEU A 2 14.77 -1.36 7.57
N PRO A 3 15.69 -1.55 6.61
CA PRO A 3 16.43 -0.43 6.03
C PRO A 3 15.46 0.68 5.62
N ASP A 4 15.81 1.94 5.87
CA ASP A 4 14.97 3.12 5.58
C ASP A 4 13.68 3.27 6.39
N SER A 5 13.50 2.50 7.47
CA SER A 5 12.39 2.73 8.41
C SER A 5 12.49 4.12 9.03
N ARG A 6 11.45 4.93 8.85
CA ARG A 6 11.28 6.22 9.53
C ARG A 6 10.18 6.09 10.57
N THR A 7 10.38 6.72 11.73
CA THR A 7 9.32 6.84 12.74
C THR A 7 8.18 7.66 12.18
N ASP A 8 6.94 7.21 12.41
CA ASP A 8 5.75 7.95 12.04
C ASP A 8 5.69 9.30 12.78
N GLN A 9 5.51 10.38 12.03
CA GLN A 9 5.34 11.76 12.48
C GLN A 9 3.97 12.31 12.06
N GLY A 10 3.00 11.43 11.75
CA GLY A 10 1.66 11.79 11.26
C GLY A 10 1.40 11.37 9.81
N GLN A 11 2.35 10.68 9.16
CA GLN A 11 2.16 10.17 7.81
C GLN A 11 1.07 9.08 7.79
N ALA A 12 0.99 8.22 8.81
CA ALA A 12 -0.04 7.20 8.86
C ALA A 12 -1.45 7.80 8.95
N GLU A 13 -1.61 8.88 9.72
CA GLU A 13 -2.87 9.63 9.84
C GLU A 13 -3.23 10.32 8.53
N GLN A 14 -2.28 11.00 7.88
CA GLN A 14 -2.50 11.66 6.59
C GLN A 14 -2.86 10.66 5.47
N LEU A 15 -2.36 9.43 5.56
CA LEU A 15 -2.69 8.32 4.65
C LEU A 15 -3.99 7.59 5.03
N GLY A 16 -4.65 7.97 6.13
CA GLY A 16 -5.90 7.36 6.58
C GLY A 16 -5.75 5.91 7.08
N VAL A 17 -4.56 5.54 7.59
CA VAL A 17 -4.31 4.21 8.15
C VAL A 17 -5.17 4.01 9.40
N LYS A 18 -6.05 3.00 9.39
CA LYS A 18 -6.92 2.68 10.54
C LYS A 18 -6.37 1.55 11.43
N PHE A 19 -5.56 0.66 10.87
CA PHE A 19 -5.04 -0.53 11.56
C PHE A 19 -3.61 -0.82 11.10
N PHE A 20 -2.77 -1.32 11.99
CA PHE A 20 -1.40 -1.75 11.69
C PHE A 20 -1.23 -3.27 11.78
N PRO A 21 -0.32 -3.88 11.01
CA PRO A 21 0.46 -3.28 9.92
C PRO A 21 -0.43 -3.02 8.70
N ALA A 22 -0.15 -1.94 7.96
CA ALA A 22 -0.84 -1.59 6.72
C ALA A 22 0.14 -1.56 5.55
N MET A 23 -0.29 -2.05 4.40
CA MET A 23 0.43 -1.92 3.13
C MET A 23 -0.34 -0.97 2.21
N MET A 24 0.39 -0.06 1.57
CA MET A 24 -0.16 1.00 0.71
C MET A 24 0.51 0.93 -0.66
N LEU A 25 -0.26 1.12 -1.72
CA LEU A 25 0.26 1.32 -3.08
C LEU A 25 0.35 2.80 -3.40
N VAL A 26 1.47 3.21 -3.98
CA VAL A 26 1.72 4.59 -4.41
C VAL A 26 1.84 4.63 -5.92
N ASN A 27 1.09 5.50 -6.58
CA ASN A 27 1.34 5.86 -7.97
C ASN A 27 2.59 6.74 -8.04
N PRO A 28 3.72 6.31 -8.64
CA PRO A 28 4.90 7.15 -8.70
C PRO A 28 4.73 8.37 -9.63
N LYS A 29 3.74 8.36 -10.54
CA LYS A 29 3.48 9.48 -11.48
C LYS A 29 2.54 10.53 -10.90
N SER A 30 1.50 10.12 -10.18
CA SER A 30 0.48 11.03 -9.64
C SER A 30 0.56 11.23 -8.11
N GLY A 31 1.39 10.45 -7.42
CA GLY A 31 1.45 10.46 -5.95
C GLY A 31 0.20 9.89 -5.26
N GLN A 32 -0.76 9.35 -6.01
CA GLN A 32 -1.98 8.79 -5.45
C GLN A 32 -1.66 7.56 -4.60
N VAL A 33 -2.16 7.56 -3.36
CA VAL A 33 -1.98 6.44 -2.43
C VAL A 33 -3.31 5.70 -2.23
N LYS A 34 -3.28 4.36 -2.28
CA LYS A 34 -4.42 3.51 -1.97
C LYS A 34 -4.02 2.39 -1.00
N PRO A 35 -4.87 2.04 -0.03
CA PRO A 35 -4.61 0.89 0.84
C PRO A 35 -4.65 -0.40 0.03
N LEU A 36 -3.57 -1.17 0.13
CA LEU A 36 -3.48 -2.51 -0.39
C LEU A 36 -4.10 -3.46 0.63
N SER A 37 -3.60 -3.49 1.86
CA SER A 37 -4.13 -4.40 2.88
C SER A 37 -3.91 -3.93 4.31
N TYR A 38 -4.68 -4.53 5.22
CA TYR A 38 -4.51 -4.41 6.68
C TYR A 38 -4.25 -5.81 7.26
N GLY A 39 -3.26 -5.94 8.14
CA GLY A 39 -2.89 -7.20 8.80
C GLY A 39 -1.82 -8.03 8.08
N PHE A 40 -1.38 -9.12 8.72
CA PHE A 40 -0.40 -10.05 8.17
C PHE A 40 -1.05 -10.90 7.07
N ILE A 41 -0.71 -10.58 5.82
CA ILE A 41 -1.22 -11.27 4.63
C ILE A 41 -0.14 -12.22 4.06
N SER A 42 -0.58 -13.38 3.58
CA SER A 42 0.26 -14.32 2.81
C SER A 42 0.67 -13.70 1.46
N GLN A 43 1.83 -14.08 0.90
CA GLN A 43 2.30 -13.50 -0.37
C GLN A 43 1.31 -13.71 -1.54
N ASP A 44 0.56 -14.81 -1.55
CA ASP A 44 -0.42 -15.11 -2.60
C ASP A 44 -1.64 -14.17 -2.52
N ASP A 45 -2.06 -13.83 -1.31
CA ASP A 45 -3.15 -12.88 -1.09
C ASP A 45 -2.69 -11.43 -1.34
N LEU A 46 -1.39 -11.15 -1.17
CA LEU A 46 -0.77 -9.89 -1.58
C LEU A 46 -0.84 -9.69 -3.11
N ALA A 47 -0.52 -10.72 -3.89
CA ALA A 47 -0.55 -10.67 -5.35
C ALA A 47 -1.97 -10.43 -5.89
N LYS A 48 -2.99 -11.08 -5.31
CA LYS A 48 -4.40 -10.86 -5.68
C LYS A 48 -4.83 -9.42 -5.41
N GLN A 49 -4.40 -8.86 -4.27
CA GLN A 49 -4.72 -7.48 -3.91
C GLN A 49 -4.04 -6.47 -4.84
N PHE A 50 -2.81 -6.77 -5.28
CA PHE A 50 -2.13 -5.98 -6.30
C PHE A 50 -2.90 -5.99 -7.62
N LEU A 51 -3.40 -7.16 -8.04
CA LEU A 51 -4.25 -7.30 -9.23
C LEU A 51 -5.54 -6.46 -9.12
N TYR A 52 -6.22 -6.50 -7.98
CA TYR A 52 -7.44 -5.71 -7.76
C TYR A 52 -7.19 -4.20 -7.83
N VAL A 53 -6.09 -3.69 -7.26
CA VAL A 53 -5.74 -2.26 -7.36
C VAL A 53 -5.24 -1.90 -8.76
N SER A 54 -4.54 -2.81 -9.45
CA SER A 54 -4.03 -2.62 -10.82
C SER A 54 -5.12 -2.47 -11.88
N SER A 55 -6.34 -2.90 -11.56
CA SER A 55 -7.51 -2.71 -12.41
C SER A 55 -7.90 -1.22 -12.55
N ASP A 56 -7.33 -0.33 -11.72
CA ASP A 56 -7.29 1.13 -11.92
C ASP A 56 -5.85 1.71 -11.86
N PHE A 57 -4.85 0.90 -12.21
CA PHE A 57 -3.45 1.29 -12.53
C PHE A 57 -2.95 0.50 -13.75
N LYS A 58 -3.62 0.64 -14.90
CA LYS A 58 -3.23 -0.05 -16.14
C LYS A 58 -1.83 0.38 -16.64
N PRO A 59 -1.04 -0.58 -17.16
CA PRO A 59 -0.75 -0.54 -18.59
C PRO A 59 -1.23 -1.81 -19.30
N ASN A 60 -1.75 -1.64 -20.51
CA ASN A 60 -2.02 -2.73 -21.45
C ASN A 60 -0.72 -3.51 -21.75
N PHE A 61 -0.84 -4.82 -21.81
CA PHE A 61 -0.13 -5.61 -22.81
C PHE A 61 -1.17 -6.07 -23.83
#